data_AF-A0A816BMN8-F1
#
_entry.id   AF-A0A816BMN8-F1
#
_cell.length_a   1.000
_cell.length_b   1.000
_cell.length_c   1.000
_cell.angle_alpha   90.00
_cell.angle_beta   90.00
_cell.angle_gamma   90.00
#
_symmetry.space_group_name_H-M   'P 1'
#
loop_
_entity.id
_entity.type
_entity.pdbx_description
1 polymer ?
#
loop_
_entity_poly.entity_id
_entity_poly.type
_entity_poly.pdbx_seq_one_letter_code
_entity_poly.pdbx_strand_id
1 'polypeptide(L)'
;MVKSINNKTGVSQREIARRYKAHHSTICRALKRRTSIVIRKRKKAPKMDSYDQEKRAQVNCGTLYRLILNGCDIIMDDEKYFSLSGYNVQSNQRYYTTNLLATPTDLKYKKKKKYTENKKRYRTELKKVPNFETNSKPF
;
A
#
# COMPACT_ATOMS: atom_id res chain seq x y z
N MET A 1 6.35 -23.90 16.78
CA MET A 1 6.32 -23.36 15.39
C MET A 1 5.24 -22.29 15.21
N VAL A 2 3.94 -22.54 15.44
CA VAL A 2 2.87 -21.55 15.16
C VAL A 2 3.10 -20.20 15.85
N LYS A 3 3.35 -20.20 17.17
CA LYS A 3 3.61 -18.97 17.95
C LYS A 3 4.75 -18.12 17.37
N SER A 4 5.76 -18.73 16.75
CA SER A 4 6.93 -18.00 16.27
C SER A 4 6.72 -17.30 14.92
N ILE A 5 5.67 -17.66 14.18
CA ILE A 5 5.38 -17.14 12.83
C ILE A 5 4.01 -16.48 12.70
N ASN A 6 3.09 -16.70 13.65
CA ASN A 6 1.76 -16.09 13.61
C ASN A 6 1.85 -14.57 13.62
N ASN A 7 1.04 -13.93 12.76
CA ASN A 7 1.03 -12.48 12.58
C ASN A 7 2.41 -11.90 12.24
N LYS A 8 3.20 -12.60 11.42
CA LYS A 8 4.48 -12.10 10.91
C LYS A 8 4.50 -12.02 9.38
N THR A 9 5.20 -11.00 8.87
CA THR A 9 5.48 -10.79 7.45
C THR A 9 6.96 -11.03 7.16
N GLY A 10 7.33 -11.20 5.89
CA GLY A 10 8.74 -11.26 5.46
C GLY A 10 9.44 -12.61 5.69
N VAL A 11 8.88 -13.48 6.54
CA VAL A 11 9.46 -14.79 6.83
C VAL A 11 9.19 -15.78 5.70
N SER A 12 10.25 -16.34 5.11
CA SER A 12 10.11 -17.43 4.13
C SER A 12 10.06 -18.80 4.81
N GLN A 13 9.43 -19.79 4.19
CA GLN A 13 9.47 -21.17 4.71
C GLN A 13 10.90 -21.73 4.75
N ARG A 14 11.81 -21.27 3.86
CA ARG A 14 13.23 -21.62 3.88
C ARG A 14 13.94 -21.06 5.12
N GLU A 15 13.57 -19.85 5.54
CA GLU A 15 14.08 -19.26 6.77
C GLU A 15 13.57 -20.02 8.01
N ILE A 16 12.29 -20.39 8.02
CA ILE A 16 11.72 -21.23 9.09
C ILE A 16 12.45 -22.58 9.14
N ALA A 17 12.67 -23.22 8.00
CA ALA A 17 13.41 -24.47 7.87
C ALA A 17 14.81 -24.41 8.49
N ARG A 18 15.57 -23.34 8.20
CA ARG A 18 16.88 -23.10 8.82
C ARG A 18 16.80 -22.99 10.35
N ARG A 19 15.82 -22.26 10.89
CA ARG A 19 15.63 -22.10 12.34
C ARG A 19 15.31 -23.42 13.05
N TYR A 20 14.56 -24.29 12.40
CA TYR A 20 14.15 -25.58 12.96
C TYR A 20 15.05 -26.75 12.50
N LYS A 21 16.18 -26.46 11.82
CA LYS A 21 17.10 -27.48 11.26
C LYS A 21 16.38 -28.58 10.48
N ALA A 22 15.36 -28.20 9.72
CA ALA A 22 14.51 -29.12 8.97
C ALA A 22 14.49 -28.73 7.49
N HIS A 23 14.15 -29.68 6.62
CA HIS A 23 13.96 -29.37 5.21
C HIS A 23 12.70 -28.51 4.98
N HIS A 24 12.71 -27.65 3.96
CA HIS A 24 11.59 -26.79 3.59
C HIS A 24 10.28 -27.57 3.38
N SER A 25 10.35 -28.75 2.75
CA SER A 25 9.17 -29.60 2.53
C SER A 25 8.54 -30.07 3.85
N THR A 26 9.35 -30.36 4.87
CA THR A 26 8.88 -30.73 6.21
C THR A 26 8.11 -29.58 6.85
N ILE A 27 8.62 -28.35 6.76
CA ILE A 27 7.91 -27.15 7.22
C ILE A 27 6.60 -26.98 6.47
N CYS A 28 6.61 -27.08 5.14
CA CYS A 28 5.40 -26.95 4.32
C CYS A 28 4.31 -27.96 4.74
N ARG A 29 4.68 -29.24 4.90
CA ARG A 29 3.76 -30.29 5.36
C ARG A 29 3.26 -30.03 6.78
N ALA A 30 4.14 -29.63 7.69
CA ALA A 30 3.78 -29.34 9.08
C ALA A 30 2.79 -28.17 9.17
N LEU A 31 3.01 -27.10 8.39
CA LEU A 31 2.10 -25.96 8.33
C LEU A 31 0.72 -26.32 7.75
N LYS A 32 0.66 -27.25 6.78
CA LYS A 32 -0.61 -27.68 6.19
C LYS A 32 -1.38 -28.67 7.05
N ARG A 33 -0.68 -29.63 7.66
CA ARG A 33 -1.31 -30.80 8.31
C ARG A 33 -1.44 -30.66 9.83
N ARG A 34 -0.54 -29.92 10.47
CA ARG A 34 -0.41 -29.92 11.94
C ARG A 34 -0.73 -28.58 12.58
N THR A 35 -1.11 -27.57 11.79
CA THR A 35 -1.39 -26.23 12.30
C THR A 35 -2.55 -25.58 11.56
N SER A 36 -3.19 -24.60 12.21
CA SER A 36 -4.26 -23.78 11.62
C SER A 36 -3.72 -22.55 10.87
N ILE A 37 -2.41 -22.45 10.68
CA ILE A 37 -1.79 -21.23 10.16
C ILE A 37 -1.80 -21.19 8.64
N VAL A 38 -2.27 -20.08 8.09
CA VAL A 38 -2.39 -19.90 6.64
C VAL A 38 -1.50 -18.76 6.19
N ILE A 39 -0.78 -18.98 5.09
CA ILE A 39 -0.01 -17.94 4.41
C ILE A 39 -0.93 -17.15 3.47
N ARG A 40 -0.91 -15.82 3.58
CA ARG A 40 -1.78 -14.91 2.83
C ARG A 40 -0.98 -13.81 2.14
N LYS A 41 -1.47 -13.32 1.00
CA LYS A 41 -0.90 -12.14 0.32
C LYS A 41 -1.37 -10.86 1.01
N ARG A 42 -0.48 -9.89 1.14
CA ARG A 42 -0.84 -8.54 1.60
C ARG A 42 -1.63 -7.80 0.53
N LYS A 43 -2.68 -7.09 0.93
CA LYS A 43 -3.47 -6.23 0.03
C LYS A 43 -2.74 -4.90 -0.14
N LYS A 44 -2.71 -4.35 -1.36
CA LYS A 44 -2.15 -2.99 -1.58
C LYS A 44 -3.16 -1.97 -1.06
N ALA A 45 -2.67 -0.95 -0.36
CA ALA A 45 -3.48 0.19 0.06
C ALA A 45 -2.70 1.50 -0.20
N PRO A 46 -3.36 2.62 -0.51
CA PRO A 46 -2.72 3.93 -0.49
C PRO A 46 -2.14 4.22 0.88
N LYS A 47 -0.95 4.83 0.93
CA LYS A 47 -0.41 5.36 2.18
C LYS A 47 -1.03 6.74 2.43
N MET A 48 -1.82 6.84 3.50
CA MET A 48 -2.14 8.12 4.12
C MET A 48 -1.04 8.43 5.13
N ASP A 49 -0.42 9.60 5.01
CA ASP A 49 0.72 10.01 5.85
C ASP A 49 0.25 10.68 7.15
N SER A 50 -0.96 11.25 7.21
CA SER A 50 -1.54 11.86 8.42
C SER A 50 -2.97 11.40 8.71
N TYR A 51 -3.38 11.50 9.98
CA TYR A 51 -4.75 11.27 10.43
C TYR A 51 -5.75 12.20 9.71
N ASP A 52 -5.38 13.46 9.50
CA ASP A 52 -6.23 14.42 8.78
C ASP A 52 -6.48 14.04 7.33
N GLN A 53 -5.49 13.43 6.66
CA GLN A 53 -5.66 12.92 5.30
C GLN A 53 -6.69 11.79 5.27
N GLU A 54 -6.64 10.89 6.25
CA GLU A 54 -7.60 9.79 6.38
C GLU A 54 -9.02 10.30 6.67
N LYS A 55 -9.16 11.24 7.61
CA LYS A 55 -10.44 11.87 7.93
C LYS A 55 -11.04 12.63 6.74
N ARG A 56 -10.23 13.42 6.03
CA ARG A 56 -10.68 14.12 4.82
C ARG A 56 -11.12 13.15 3.73
N ALA A 57 -10.39 12.06 3.51
CA ALA A 57 -10.77 11.06 2.52
C ALA A 57 -12.13 10.45 2.87
N GLN A 58 -12.37 10.11 4.13
CA GLN A 58 -13.65 9.56 4.58
C GLN A 58 -14.81 10.54 4.36
N VAL A 59 -14.65 11.80 4.77
CA VAL A 59 -15.68 12.84 4.61
C VAL A 59 -15.97 13.10 3.14
N ASN A 60 -14.92 13.32 2.33
CA ASN A 60 -15.08 13.64 0.91
C ASN A 60 -15.73 12.49 0.14
N CYS A 61 -15.38 11.23 0.44
CA CYS A 61 -16.06 10.07 -0.16
C CYS A 61 -17.56 10.05 0.19
N GLY A 62 -17.93 10.35 1.45
CA GLY A 62 -19.32 10.43 1.86
C GLY A 62 -20.09 11.54 1.15
N THR A 63 -19.49 12.72 1.02
CA THR A 63 -20.08 13.83 0.27
C THR A 63 -20.25 13.48 -1.21
N LEU A 64 -19.21 12.92 -1.84
CA LEU A 64 -19.25 12.51 -3.24
C LEU A 64 -20.33 11.47 -3.49
N TYR A 65 -20.44 10.47 -2.63
CA TYR A 65 -21.47 9.44 -2.71
C TYR A 65 -22.89 10.05 -2.68
N ARG A 66 -23.13 11.02 -1.80
CA ARG A 66 -24.43 11.72 -1.74
C ARG A 66 -24.73 12.52 -3.00
N LEU A 67 -23.73 13.19 -3.58
CA LEU A 67 -23.89 13.93 -4.84
C LEU A 67 -24.27 12.99 -5.99
N ILE A 68 -23.61 11.83 -6.09
CA ILE A 68 -23.94 10.81 -7.10
C ILE A 68 -25.38 10.33 -6.92
N LEU A 69 -25.81 10.03 -5.69
CA LEU A 69 -27.18 9.60 -5.42
C LEU A 69 -28.23 10.66 -5.77
N ASN A 70 -27.87 11.94 -5.71
CA ASN A 70 -28.74 13.05 -6.06
C ASN A 70 -28.76 13.35 -7.57
N GLY A 71 -28.24 12.45 -8.41
CA GLY A 71 -28.29 12.56 -9.86
C GLY A 71 -27.18 13.41 -10.48
N CYS A 72 -26.10 13.67 -9.76
CA CYS A 72 -24.93 14.32 -10.36
C CYS A 72 -24.08 13.31 -11.15
N ASP A 73 -23.79 13.64 -12.41
CA ASP A 73 -22.80 12.93 -13.22
C ASP A 73 -21.37 13.38 -12.89
N ILE A 74 -20.44 12.43 -12.86
CA ILE A 74 -19.02 12.70 -12.60
C ILE A 74 -18.20 12.27 -13.81
N ILE A 75 -17.52 13.25 -14.41
CA ILE A 75 -16.51 13.02 -15.42
C ILE A 75 -15.14 13.12 -14.75
N MET A 76 -14.34 12.05 -14.82
CA MET A 76 -13.00 11.98 -14.22
C MET A 76 -11.94 11.70 -15.28
N ASP A 77 -10.82 12.41 -15.17
CA ASP A 77 -9.59 12.15 -15.92
C ASP A 77 -8.41 11.94 -14.94
N ASP A 78 -7.49 11.03 -15.25
CA ASP A 78 -6.28 10.79 -14.45
C ASP A 78 -5.07 10.57 -15.35
N GLU A 79 -4.02 11.36 -15.10
CA GLU A 79 -2.76 11.22 -15.80
C GLU A 79 -1.97 10.01 -15.27
N LYS A 80 -1.62 9.08 -16.17
CA LYS A 80 -0.81 7.92 -15.83
C LYS A 80 0.63 8.07 -16.30
N TYR A 81 1.52 8.32 -15.35
CA TYR A 81 2.97 8.31 -15.62
C TYR A 81 3.50 6.88 -15.79
N PHE A 82 4.20 6.59 -16.89
CA PHE A 82 5.05 5.41 -17.02
C PHE A 82 6.47 5.69 -16.51
N SER A 83 7.17 4.66 -16.03
CA SER A 83 8.57 4.79 -15.61
C SER A 83 9.39 3.63 -16.18
N LEU A 84 10.57 3.94 -16.72
CA LEU A 84 11.50 2.95 -17.26
C LEU A 84 12.33 2.24 -16.17
N SER A 85 12.28 2.73 -14.93
CA SER A 85 12.94 2.11 -13.78
C SER A 85 11.94 1.36 -12.89
N GLY A 86 12.33 0.15 -12.48
CA GLY A 86 11.55 -0.67 -11.55
C GLY A 86 12.43 -1.74 -10.89
N TYR A 87 12.52 -1.73 -9.56
CA TYR A 87 13.05 -2.87 -8.80
C TYR A 87 12.05 -4.03 -8.93
N ASN A 88 12.29 -4.93 -9.89
CA ASN A 88 11.34 -5.98 -10.29
C ASN A 88 11.41 -7.26 -9.45
N VAL A 89 12.22 -7.32 -8.39
CA VAL A 89 12.22 -8.49 -7.49
C VAL A 89 11.30 -8.20 -6.30
N GLN A 90 10.03 -8.60 -6.42
CA GLN A 90 9.10 -8.52 -5.29
C GLN A 90 9.56 -9.44 -4.16
N SER A 91 10.17 -8.86 -3.12
CA SER A 91 10.37 -9.52 -1.83
C SER A 91 9.05 -10.07 -1.27
N ASN A 92 9.12 -11.08 -0.41
CA ASN A 92 8.00 -11.87 0.11
C ASN A 92 6.89 -10.99 0.73
N GLN A 93 5.87 -10.65 -0.07
CA GLN A 93 4.70 -9.85 0.35
C GLN A 93 3.63 -10.70 1.05
N ARG A 94 4.02 -11.80 1.68
CA ARG A 94 3.10 -12.70 2.37
C ARG A 94 3.23 -12.54 3.88
N TYR A 95 2.17 -12.90 4.58
CA TYR A 95 2.12 -13.00 6.03
C TYR A 95 1.47 -14.30 6.45
N TYR A 96 1.77 -14.74 7.67
CA TYR A 96 1.11 -15.91 8.26
C TYR A 96 0.08 -15.45 9.28
N THR A 97 -1.07 -16.10 9.31
CA THR A 97 -2.10 -15.87 10.32
C THR A 97 -2.92 -17.12 10.59
N THR A 98 -3.35 -17.31 11.83
CA THR A 98 -4.37 -18.30 12.21
C THR A 98 -5.80 -17.75 12.12
N ASN A 99 -5.99 -16.43 12.29
CA ASN A 99 -7.31 -15.79 12.26
C ASN A 99 -7.24 -14.47 11.47
N LEU A 100 -7.93 -14.43 10.33
CA LEU A 100 -7.96 -13.27 9.45
C LEU A 100 -8.59 -12.05 10.13
N LEU A 101 -9.64 -12.22 10.92
CA LEU A 101 -10.36 -11.09 11.55
C LEU A 101 -9.47 -10.41 12.59
N ALA A 102 -8.85 -11.20 13.47
CA ALA A 102 -7.96 -10.72 14.53
C ALA A 102 -6.56 -10.28 14.04
N THR A 103 -6.24 -10.43 12.75
CA THR A 103 -4.92 -10.02 12.24
C THR A 103 -4.81 -8.49 12.16
N PRO A 104 -3.74 -7.89 12.68
CA PRO A 104 -3.46 -6.45 12.55
C PRO A 104 -3.48 -5.92 11.11
N THR A 105 -3.95 -4.68 10.95
CA THR A 105 -4.14 -4.00 9.65
C THR A 105 -2.82 -3.74 8.93
N ASP A 106 -1.76 -3.38 9.65
CA ASP A 106 -0.41 -3.18 9.14
C ASP A 106 0.17 -4.46 8.48
N LEU A 107 -0.17 -5.64 9.00
CA LEU A 107 0.21 -6.91 8.39
C LEU A 107 -0.63 -7.21 7.14
N LYS A 108 -1.96 -7.00 7.23
CA LYS A 108 -2.90 -7.24 6.11
C LYS A 108 -2.58 -6.37 4.90
N TYR A 109 -2.24 -5.10 5.13
CA TYR A 109 -2.12 -4.10 4.08
C TYR A 109 -0.67 -3.66 3.89
N LYS A 110 -0.25 -3.59 2.62
CA LYS A 110 0.99 -2.95 2.19
C LYS A 110 0.65 -1.56 1.67
N LYS A 111 0.95 -0.55 2.49
CA LYS A 111 0.75 0.85 2.14
C LYS A 111 1.76 1.27 1.06
N LYS A 112 1.30 1.93 -0.01
CA LYS A 112 2.13 2.46 -1.11
C LYS A 112 1.90 3.97 -1.24
N LYS A 113 2.97 4.76 -1.25
CA LYS A 113 2.90 6.20 -1.57
C LYS A 113 2.56 6.37 -3.06
N LYS A 114 1.72 7.36 -3.41
CA LYS A 114 1.41 7.71 -4.81
C LYS A 114 2.66 8.20 -5.54
N TYR A 115 3.46 9.03 -4.87
CA TYR A 115 4.68 9.64 -5.43
C TYR A 115 5.94 9.16 -4.69
N THR A 116 6.99 8.83 -5.44
CA THR A 116 8.34 8.62 -4.92
C THR A 116 8.99 9.98 -4.59
N GLU A 117 10.02 9.98 -3.72
CA GLU A 117 10.64 11.22 -3.25
C GLU A 117 11.20 12.09 -4.38
N ASN A 118 11.79 11.47 -5.41
CA ASN A 118 12.29 12.16 -6.60
C ASN A 118 11.20 12.98 -7.31
N LYS A 119 9.93 12.58 -7.22
CA LYS A 119 8.80 13.27 -7.86
C LYS A 119 8.24 14.46 -7.07
N LYS A 120 8.52 14.57 -5.76
CA LYS A 120 8.15 15.76 -4.97
C LYS A 120 8.94 16.98 -5.41
N ARG A 121 10.20 16.79 -5.84
CA ARG A 121 11.11 17.85 -6.26
C ARG A 121 10.57 18.62 -7.47
N TYR A 122 10.20 17.91 -8.54
CA TYR A 122 9.63 18.51 -9.76
C TYR A 122 8.33 19.29 -9.53
N ARG A 123 7.43 18.79 -8.66
CA ARG A 123 6.18 19.52 -8.33
C ARG A 123 6.43 20.80 -7.53
N THR A 124 7.51 20.85 -6.75
CA THR A 124 7.87 22.03 -5.95
C THR A 124 8.54 23.09 -6.82
N GLU A 125 9.31 22.66 -7.83
CA GLU A 125 9.95 23.54 -8.81
C GLU A 125 8.93 24.17 -9.77
N LEU A 126 7.90 23.42 -10.19
CA LEU A 126 6.78 23.96 -11.00
C LEU A 126 5.91 25.00 -10.27
N LYS A 127 6.02 25.11 -8.93
CA LYS A 127 5.35 26.17 -8.15
C LYS A 127 6.22 27.41 -7.96
N LYS A 128 7.46 27.40 -8.42
CA LYS A 128 8.41 28.53 -8.37
C LYS A 128 8.51 29.28 -9.71
N VAL A 129 7.53 29.13 -10.60
CA VAL A 129 7.48 29.95 -11.82
C VAL A 129 7.24 31.40 -11.36
N PRO A 130 8.12 32.36 -11.69
CA PRO A 130 7.92 33.74 -11.32
C PRO A 130 6.63 34.26 -11.94
N ASN A 131 5.85 35.03 -11.17
CA ASN A 131 4.74 35.81 -11.72
C ASN A 131 5.31 36.72 -12.80
N PHE A 132 4.95 36.51 -14.06
CA PHE A 132 5.17 37.49 -15.11
C PHE A 132 4.25 38.67 -14.79
N GLU A 133 4.83 39.78 -14.32
CA GLU A 133 4.15 41.05 -14.20
C GLU A 133 3.66 41.46 -15.59
N THR A 134 2.34 41.51 -15.77
CA THR A 134 1.72 42.13 -16.94
C THR A 134 1.89 43.64 -16.81
N ASN A 135 2.99 44.16 -17.36
CA ASN A 135 3.15 45.59 -17.61
C ASN A 135 2.27 46.00 -18.80
N SER A 136 0.95 46.06 -18.60
CA SER A 136 0.06 46.79 -19.51
C SER A 136 0.12 48.27 -19.15
N LYS A 137 0.95 49.05 -19.86
CA LYS A 137 0.82 50.51 -19.88
C LYS A 137 -0.42 50.88 -20.72
N PRO A 138 -1.30 51.78 -20.26
CA PRO A 138 -2.38 52.28 -21.09
C PRO A 138 -1.81 53.22 -22.15
N PHE A 139 -2.19 53.01 -23.41
CA PHE A 139 -2.21 54.02 -24.46
C PHE A 139 -3.67 54.39 -24.71
#